data_AF-A0A6A6I9F8-F1
#
_entry.id   AF-A0A6A6I9F8-F1
#
_cell.length_a   1.000
_cell.length_b   1.000
_cell.length_c   1.000
_cell.angle_alpha   90.00
_cell.angle_beta   90.00
_cell.angle_gamma   90.00
#
_symmetry.space_group_name_H-M   'P 1'
#
loop_
_entity.id
_entity.type
_entity.pdbx_description
1 polymer ?
#
loop_
_entity_poly.entity_id
_entity_poly.type
_entity_poly.pdbx_seq_one_letter_code
_entity_poly.pdbx_strand_id
1 'polypeptide(L)'
;MQNILDTLWQATLLWNGLFTNNASTSTAPSLNITSFGSLGNTGPSNPILQHSSGGKAICLTGTLAVPVTSSQATILYPGPRDNYELTEFLTDLFSINSNAFIRYIGPSSTVSDTFSIYVKLCVPADEEKTRGLSSVQFLTHGGIGDSSYWDFAEGYSYADAAAEQGYATFSYDRLGSGKSDKPDPVQVVQAPLQVEIAHLLVGMLRDGNIGNMAFTKVVGVGHSLGSAVTQSESARYPDDFDAVVLTGHSGHRGGAGIALSSTARQIANTMEGRPEWKDLPNGYFTLGPAPQTLQFAFFFYPHFDPEIFLKEFKTYGTSTIGETLTLGSIYTPAPGFKKPVLVLNGQQDLFYCQGDCLRDGDVTAQALAVFYPNAPSDQSQAVTLPDMAHQINMHLGRLQAFEKMLDFVSRVGIKP
;
A
#
# COMPACT_ATOMS: atom_id res chain seq x y z
N MET A 1 -1.36 8.28 53.96
CA MET A 1 -0.61 8.29 52.68
C MET A 1 0.67 7.48 52.83
N GLN A 2 0.55 6.16 53.01
CA GLN A 2 1.70 5.24 53.00
C GLN A 2 1.34 3.81 52.53
N ASN A 3 0.07 3.53 52.19
CA ASN A 3 -0.41 2.20 51.77
C ASN A 3 -0.88 2.13 50.29
N ILE A 4 -0.51 3.11 49.46
CA ILE A 4 -0.82 3.11 48.01
C ILE A 4 0.47 3.00 47.16
N LEU A 5 1.65 3.14 47.77
CA LEU A 5 2.94 3.11 47.06
C LEU A 5 3.55 1.71 46.96
N ASP A 6 3.20 0.77 47.85
CA ASP A 6 3.77 -0.59 47.83
C ASP A 6 3.07 -1.56 46.87
N THR A 7 1.84 -1.25 46.44
CA THR A 7 1.09 -2.05 45.44
C THR A 7 1.52 -1.76 44.00
N LEU A 8 2.23 -0.65 43.77
CA LEU A 8 2.72 -0.24 42.44
C LEU A 8 4.11 -0.78 42.10
N TRP A 9 4.86 -1.32 43.07
CA TRP A 9 6.21 -1.86 42.84
C TRP A 9 6.24 -3.36 42.52
N GLN A 10 5.21 -4.14 42.92
CA GLN A 10 5.12 -5.56 42.59
C GLN A 10 4.46 -5.85 41.24
N ALA A 11 3.75 -4.89 40.63
CA ALA A 11 3.18 -5.03 39.29
C ALA A 11 4.23 -4.86 38.17
N THR A 12 5.33 -4.16 38.44
CA THR A 12 6.41 -3.87 37.47
C THR A 12 7.34 -5.05 37.23
N LEU A 13 7.39 -6.03 38.14
CA LEU A 13 8.25 -7.22 38.01
C LEU A 13 7.57 -8.40 37.29
N LEU A 14 6.24 -8.42 37.19
CA LEU A 14 5.49 -9.43 36.43
C LEU A 14 5.32 -9.07 34.95
N TRP A 15 5.60 -7.82 34.56
CA TRP A 15 5.49 -7.37 33.16
C TRP A 15 6.79 -7.57 32.35
N ASN A 16 7.94 -7.67 33.02
CA ASN A 16 9.25 -7.85 32.39
C ASN A 16 9.58 -9.31 32.02
N GLY A 17 8.67 -10.27 32.25
CA GLY A 17 8.94 -11.70 32.09
C GLY A 17 8.25 -12.41 30.92
N LEU A 18 7.45 -11.72 30.09
CA LEU A 18 6.61 -12.37 29.06
C LEU A 18 6.87 -11.93 27.62
N PHE A 19 7.92 -11.14 27.35
CA PHE A 19 8.28 -10.76 25.99
C PHE A 19 9.59 -11.40 25.54
N THR A 20 9.69 -12.72 25.63
CA THR A 20 10.48 -13.48 24.66
C THR A 20 9.63 -13.65 23.40
N ASN A 21 9.48 -12.57 22.64
CA ASN A 21 8.87 -12.60 21.32
C ASN A 21 9.83 -13.31 20.35
N ASN A 22 9.74 -14.62 20.26
CA ASN A 22 9.89 -15.28 18.95
C ASN A 22 8.60 -15.00 18.18
N ALA A 23 8.47 -13.77 17.67
CA ALA A 23 7.58 -13.53 16.55
C ALA A 23 8.24 -14.17 15.35
N SER A 24 7.95 -15.45 15.12
CA SER A 24 8.25 -16.09 13.86
C SER A 24 7.52 -15.27 12.79
N THR A 25 8.29 -14.64 11.91
CA THR A 25 7.80 -14.31 10.58
C THR A 25 7.37 -15.63 9.96
N SER A 26 6.08 -15.98 10.05
CA SER A 26 5.57 -17.18 9.37
C SER A 26 5.56 -16.88 7.88
N THR A 27 6.73 -16.96 7.25
CA THR A 27 6.82 -17.11 5.81
C THR A 27 6.09 -18.38 5.46
N ALA A 28 5.09 -18.28 4.58
CA ALA A 28 4.42 -19.45 4.05
C ALA A 28 5.48 -20.46 3.55
N PRO A 29 5.34 -21.76 3.84
CA PRO A 29 6.34 -22.73 3.47
C PRO A 29 6.54 -22.71 1.94
N SER A 30 7.80 -22.58 1.51
CA SER A 30 8.17 -22.66 0.11
C SER A 30 7.88 -24.05 -0.43
N LEU A 31 7.37 -24.11 -1.66
CA LEU A 31 7.11 -25.34 -2.37
C LEU A 31 8.35 -25.74 -3.17
N ASN A 32 8.73 -27.01 -3.07
CA ASN A 32 9.82 -27.60 -3.87
C ASN A 32 9.32 -27.97 -5.29
N ILE A 33 8.78 -26.99 -6.01
CA ILE A 33 8.30 -27.12 -7.38
C ILE A 33 8.77 -25.92 -8.20
N THR A 34 8.93 -26.11 -9.51
CA THR A 34 9.36 -25.06 -10.45
C THR A 34 8.20 -24.43 -11.22
N SER A 35 7.01 -25.02 -11.15
CA SER A 35 5.78 -24.55 -11.79
C SER A 35 4.56 -25.12 -11.08
N PHE A 36 3.41 -24.46 -11.22
CA PHE A 36 2.11 -24.93 -10.73
C PHE A 36 1.03 -24.63 -11.77
N GLY A 37 0.42 -25.65 -12.37
CA GLY A 37 -0.50 -25.46 -13.51
C GLY A 37 0.16 -24.64 -14.63
N SER A 38 -0.46 -23.53 -15.02
CA SER A 38 0.09 -22.59 -16.03
C SER A 38 1.09 -21.59 -15.47
N LEU A 39 1.23 -21.49 -14.14
CA LEU A 39 2.19 -20.59 -13.49
C LEU A 39 3.60 -21.19 -13.54
N GLY A 40 4.46 -20.60 -14.38
CA GLY A 40 5.89 -20.89 -14.44
C GLY A 40 6.71 -20.05 -13.44
N ASN A 41 8.03 -20.11 -13.57
CA ASN A 41 8.99 -19.36 -12.75
C ASN A 41 9.76 -18.27 -13.51
N THR A 42 9.32 -17.92 -14.73
CA THR A 42 9.96 -16.92 -15.60
C THR A 42 9.76 -15.50 -15.07
N GLY A 43 10.74 -14.62 -15.29
CA GLY A 43 10.68 -13.20 -14.96
C GLY A 43 11.52 -12.86 -13.72
N PRO A 44 11.03 -13.14 -12.49
CA PRO A 44 11.75 -12.78 -11.28
C PRO A 44 13.05 -13.55 -11.09
N SER A 45 14.06 -12.85 -10.58
CA SER A 45 15.29 -13.45 -10.05
C SER A 45 15.00 -14.16 -8.73
N ASN A 46 15.66 -15.30 -8.51
CA ASN A 46 15.46 -16.18 -7.34
C ASN A 46 13.97 -16.53 -7.12
N PRO A 47 13.28 -17.09 -8.14
CA PRO A 47 11.86 -17.35 -8.05
C PRO A 47 11.53 -18.39 -6.98
N ILE A 48 10.55 -18.09 -6.13
CA ILE A 48 10.03 -19.00 -5.10
C ILE A 48 8.53 -19.14 -5.30
N LEU A 49 8.07 -20.39 -5.42
CA LEU A 49 6.66 -20.74 -5.33
C LEU A 49 6.29 -21.04 -3.88
N GLN A 50 5.23 -20.41 -3.40
CA GLN A 50 4.74 -20.58 -2.03
C GLN A 50 3.23 -20.38 -1.97
N HIS A 51 2.59 -20.84 -0.91
CA HIS A 51 1.20 -20.51 -0.65
C HIS A 51 1.01 -19.03 -0.27
N SER A 52 -0.17 -18.49 -0.54
CA SER A 52 -0.67 -17.29 0.15
C SER A 52 -0.91 -17.55 1.64
N SER A 53 -1.16 -16.50 2.42
CA SER A 53 -1.26 -16.57 3.88
C SER A 53 -2.37 -17.51 4.39
N GLY A 54 -3.51 -17.62 3.70
CA GLY A 54 -4.59 -18.56 3.97
C GLY A 54 -4.61 -19.78 3.03
N GLY A 55 -3.60 -19.92 2.18
CA GLY A 55 -3.39 -21.11 1.34
C GLY A 55 -4.35 -21.29 0.16
N LYS A 56 -5.13 -20.27 -0.20
CA LYS A 56 -6.09 -20.35 -1.33
C LYS A 56 -5.46 -20.03 -2.68
N ALA A 57 -4.23 -19.51 -2.69
CA ALA A 57 -3.45 -19.21 -3.87
C ALA A 57 -2.06 -19.87 -3.82
N ILE A 58 -1.49 -20.08 -5.01
CA ILE A 58 -0.08 -20.37 -5.21
C ILE A 58 0.57 -19.14 -5.83
N CYS A 59 1.66 -18.68 -5.22
CA CYS A 59 2.29 -17.41 -5.53
C CYS A 59 3.74 -17.59 -5.97
N LEU A 60 4.07 -17.08 -7.17
CA LEU A 60 5.43 -16.85 -7.62
C LEU A 60 5.94 -15.54 -7.03
N THR A 61 7.07 -15.61 -6.33
CA THR A 61 7.73 -14.43 -5.75
C THR A 61 9.19 -14.34 -6.19
N GLY A 62 9.74 -13.12 -6.18
CA GLY A 62 11.14 -12.86 -6.51
C GLY A 62 11.36 -11.37 -6.77
N THR A 63 12.47 -11.01 -7.40
CA THR A 63 12.77 -9.61 -7.77
C THR A 63 12.88 -9.42 -9.28
N LEU A 64 12.25 -8.38 -9.80
CA LEU A 64 12.38 -7.94 -11.19
C LEU A 64 13.32 -6.74 -11.28
N ALA A 65 14.21 -6.74 -12.27
CA ALA A 65 14.97 -5.56 -12.63
C ALA A 65 14.10 -4.67 -13.52
N VAL A 66 13.76 -3.48 -13.04
CA VAL A 66 12.85 -2.54 -13.73
C VAL A 66 13.65 -1.32 -14.19
N PRO A 67 14.00 -1.22 -15.49
CA PRO A 67 14.67 -0.04 -16.05
C PRO A 67 13.66 1.08 -16.21
N VAL A 68 13.82 2.16 -15.44
CA VAL A 68 12.83 3.23 -15.35
C VAL A 68 13.47 4.59 -15.57
N THR A 69 12.74 5.47 -16.24
CA THR A 69 13.07 6.88 -16.38
C THR A 69 11.88 7.71 -15.92
N SER A 70 12.11 8.72 -15.08
CA SER A 70 11.06 9.62 -14.60
C SER A 70 11.55 11.05 -14.51
N SER A 71 10.65 12.00 -14.79
CA SER A 71 10.85 13.42 -14.48
C SER A 71 10.40 13.67 -13.04
N GLN A 72 11.36 14.00 -12.19
CA GLN A 72 11.18 14.16 -10.76
C GLN A 72 11.43 15.62 -10.34
N ALA A 73 10.98 16.02 -9.16
CA ALA A 73 11.35 17.32 -8.62
C ALA A 73 12.75 17.24 -8.01
N THR A 74 13.61 18.23 -8.26
CA THR A 74 14.81 18.39 -7.44
C THR A 74 14.38 18.86 -6.06
N ILE A 75 14.59 18.04 -5.03
CA ILE A 75 14.25 18.42 -3.66
C ILE A 75 15.40 19.20 -3.05
N LEU A 76 15.12 20.41 -2.58
CA LEU A 76 16.10 21.35 -2.03
C LEU A 76 16.36 21.12 -0.53
N TYR A 77 15.51 20.34 0.13
CA TYR A 77 15.72 19.90 1.50
C TYR A 77 16.63 18.66 1.53
N PRO A 78 17.81 18.70 2.18
CA PRO A 78 18.76 17.58 2.18
C PRO A 78 18.30 16.39 3.05
N GLY A 79 17.20 16.52 3.79
CA GLY A 79 16.75 15.54 4.78
C GLY A 79 17.24 15.86 6.21
N PRO A 80 16.64 15.22 7.22
CA PRO A 80 16.94 15.46 8.63
C PRO A 80 18.22 14.77 9.08
N ARG A 81 18.99 15.41 9.95
CA ARG A 81 20.19 14.82 10.58
C ARG A 81 19.85 13.93 11.78
N ASP A 82 18.72 14.19 12.42
CA ASP A 82 18.22 13.46 13.59
C ASP A 82 16.70 13.60 13.71
N ASN A 83 16.12 12.95 14.74
CA ASN A 83 14.68 12.98 14.96
C ASN A 83 14.13 14.37 15.36
N TYR A 84 14.97 15.27 15.90
CA TYR A 84 14.54 16.63 16.20
C TYR A 84 14.30 17.39 14.89
N GLU A 85 15.21 17.27 13.93
CA GLU A 85 15.03 17.88 12.61
C GLU A 85 13.89 17.24 11.81
N LEU A 86 13.66 15.92 11.93
CA LEU A 86 12.50 15.28 11.33
C LEU A 86 11.20 15.86 11.90
N THR A 87 11.14 16.05 13.22
CA THR A 87 9.98 16.62 13.90
C THR A 87 9.75 18.07 13.48
N GLU A 88 10.82 18.86 13.39
CA GLU A 88 10.74 20.25 12.90
C GLU A 88 10.28 20.30 11.44
N PHE A 89 10.80 19.43 10.57
CA PHE A 89 10.36 19.32 9.17
C PHE A 89 8.85 19.04 9.06
N LEU A 90 8.32 18.10 9.84
CA LEU A 90 6.89 17.78 9.83
C LEU A 90 6.05 18.91 10.43
N THR A 91 6.53 19.55 11.49
CA THR A 91 5.87 20.71 12.11
C THR A 91 5.78 21.86 11.13
N ASP A 92 6.86 22.16 10.42
CA ASP A 92 6.92 23.16 9.37
C ASP A 92 5.99 22.80 8.20
N LEU A 93 5.94 21.55 7.75
CA LEU A 93 5.09 21.10 6.65
C LEU A 93 3.59 21.29 6.94
N PHE A 94 3.15 21.03 8.18
CA PHE A 94 1.74 21.06 8.57
C PHE A 94 1.32 22.31 9.35
N SER A 95 2.24 23.25 9.55
CA SER A 95 1.91 24.55 10.15
C SER A 95 0.94 25.35 9.28
N ILE A 96 0.04 26.10 9.92
CA ILE A 96 -0.85 27.04 9.24
C ILE A 96 0.00 28.03 8.42
N ASN A 97 -0.39 28.26 7.18
CA ASN A 97 0.33 29.12 6.21
C ASN A 97 1.76 28.67 5.89
N SER A 98 2.09 27.39 6.08
CA SER A 98 3.37 26.84 5.64
C SER A 98 3.62 27.09 4.16
N ASN A 99 4.84 27.52 3.84
CA ASN A 99 5.37 27.58 2.49
C ASN A 99 6.44 26.50 2.23
N ALA A 100 6.48 25.45 3.07
CA ALA A 100 7.46 24.37 3.00
C ALA A 100 7.58 23.78 1.58
N PHE A 101 6.46 23.46 0.93
CA PHE A 101 6.48 22.95 -0.44
C PHE A 101 7.15 23.91 -1.44
N ILE A 102 6.91 25.22 -1.32
CA ILE A 102 7.53 26.22 -2.19
C ILE A 102 9.04 26.30 -1.92
N ARG A 103 9.48 26.12 -0.67
CA ARG A 103 10.90 26.16 -0.28
C ARG A 103 11.65 24.89 -0.62
N TYR A 104 10.99 23.73 -0.56
CA TYR A 104 11.63 22.42 -0.68
C TYR A 104 11.58 21.83 -2.08
N ILE A 105 10.69 22.33 -2.96
CA ILE A 105 10.57 21.84 -4.33
C ILE A 105 11.28 22.79 -5.30
N GLY A 106 12.32 22.29 -5.95
CA GLY A 106 13.07 22.97 -7.00
C GLY A 106 12.59 22.61 -8.42
N PRO A 107 13.40 22.93 -9.45
CA PRO A 107 13.08 22.58 -10.84
C PRO A 107 13.06 21.06 -11.05
N SER A 108 12.47 20.61 -12.15
CA SER A 108 12.46 19.19 -12.49
C SER A 108 13.83 18.67 -12.95
N SER A 109 14.13 17.44 -12.59
CA SER A 109 15.33 16.69 -12.99
C SER A 109 14.95 15.26 -13.40
N THR A 110 15.66 14.71 -14.37
CA THR A 110 15.43 13.32 -14.81
C THR A 110 16.22 12.35 -13.94
N VAL A 111 15.54 11.30 -13.47
CA VAL A 111 16.18 10.10 -12.91
C VAL A 111 15.99 8.95 -13.89
N SER A 112 17.07 8.23 -14.18
CA SER A 112 17.08 7.07 -15.06
C SER A 112 18.00 6.02 -14.46
N ASP A 113 17.45 4.89 -14.04
CA ASP A 113 18.20 3.79 -13.45
C ASP A 113 17.42 2.46 -13.59
N THR A 114 17.99 1.36 -13.12
CA THR A 114 17.33 0.06 -13.01
C THR A 114 17.23 -0.35 -11.55
N PHE A 115 16.00 -0.58 -11.06
CA PHE A 115 15.76 -0.97 -9.67
C PHE A 115 15.26 -2.40 -9.55
N SER A 116 15.68 -3.09 -8.49
CA SER A 116 15.15 -4.39 -8.09
C SER A 116 13.84 -4.21 -7.34
N ILE A 117 12.74 -4.65 -7.95
CA ILE A 117 11.40 -4.58 -7.41
C ILE A 117 10.94 -5.97 -6.99
N TYR A 118 10.63 -6.17 -5.72
CA TYR A 118 10.04 -7.41 -5.24
C TYR A 118 8.59 -7.54 -5.72
N VAL A 119 8.24 -8.73 -6.21
CA VAL A 119 6.94 -9.01 -6.80
C VAL A 119 6.36 -10.32 -6.29
N LYS A 120 5.04 -10.44 -6.39
CA LYS A 120 4.26 -11.60 -5.99
C LYS A 120 3.07 -11.77 -6.94
N LEU A 121 3.17 -12.74 -7.86
CA LEU A 121 2.08 -13.17 -8.75
C LEU A 121 1.40 -14.40 -8.16
N CYS A 122 0.13 -14.26 -7.75
CA CYS A 122 -0.67 -15.34 -7.17
C CYS A 122 -1.77 -15.80 -8.13
N VAL A 123 -1.93 -17.11 -8.25
CA VAL A 123 -3.01 -17.78 -9.01
C VAL A 123 -3.82 -18.68 -8.08
N PRO A 124 -5.06 -19.05 -8.42
CA PRO A 124 -5.83 -20.01 -7.64
C PRO A 124 -5.06 -21.28 -7.33
N ALA A 125 -5.15 -21.80 -6.10
CA ALA A 125 -4.56 -23.07 -5.69
C ALA A 125 -5.36 -24.29 -6.22
N ASP A 126 -5.68 -24.24 -7.51
CA ASP A 126 -6.41 -25.22 -8.30
C ASP A 126 -5.84 -25.16 -9.72
N GLU A 127 -5.07 -26.18 -10.11
CA GLU A 127 -4.36 -26.20 -11.40
C GLU A 127 -5.30 -26.01 -12.59
N GLU A 128 -6.53 -26.53 -12.52
CA GLU A 128 -7.51 -26.38 -13.62
C GLU A 128 -7.92 -24.93 -13.81
N LYS A 129 -8.09 -24.18 -12.70
CA LYS A 129 -8.43 -22.75 -12.74
C LYS A 129 -7.29 -21.88 -13.24
N THR A 130 -6.05 -22.39 -13.27
CA THR A 130 -4.93 -21.66 -13.88
C THR A 130 -4.98 -21.69 -15.41
N ARG A 131 -5.71 -22.64 -16.02
CA ARG A 131 -5.79 -22.76 -17.47
C ARG A 131 -6.74 -21.71 -18.04
N GLY A 132 -6.24 -20.90 -18.96
CA GLY A 132 -7.03 -19.85 -19.61
C GLY A 132 -7.24 -18.60 -18.75
N LEU A 133 -6.56 -18.52 -17.59
CA LEU A 133 -6.52 -17.32 -16.77
C LEU A 133 -5.97 -16.16 -17.61
N SER A 134 -6.77 -15.12 -17.79
CA SER A 134 -6.53 -14.06 -18.77
C SER A 134 -6.64 -12.66 -18.18
N SER A 135 -7.06 -12.57 -16.92
CA SER A 135 -7.12 -11.35 -16.13
C SER A 135 -6.24 -11.40 -14.90
N VAL A 136 -5.73 -10.24 -14.49
CA VAL A 136 -4.99 -10.07 -13.23
C VAL A 136 -5.43 -8.78 -12.54
N GLN A 137 -5.51 -8.81 -11.22
CA GLN A 137 -5.67 -7.61 -10.41
C GLN A 137 -4.28 -7.14 -9.96
N PHE A 138 -3.89 -5.96 -10.43
CA PHE A 138 -2.60 -5.32 -10.13
C PHE A 138 -2.73 -4.51 -8.83
N LEU A 139 -2.15 -5.02 -7.76
CA LEU A 139 -2.37 -4.57 -6.38
C LEU A 139 -1.22 -3.68 -5.88
N THR A 140 -1.51 -2.40 -5.66
CA THR A 140 -0.54 -1.38 -5.21
C THR A 140 -0.79 -1.01 -3.75
N HIS A 141 0.18 -1.28 -2.87
CA HIS A 141 0.06 -0.99 -1.43
C HIS A 141 0.25 0.50 -1.10
N GLY A 142 -0.21 0.89 0.10
CA GLY A 142 -0.10 2.25 0.63
C GLY A 142 1.29 2.66 1.13
N GLY A 143 1.36 3.80 1.80
CA GLY A 143 2.56 4.22 2.52
C GLY A 143 2.81 3.30 3.72
N ILE A 144 4.05 3.29 4.24
CA ILE A 144 4.45 2.58 5.47
C ILE A 144 4.10 1.07 5.52
N GLY A 145 3.83 0.47 4.37
CA GLY A 145 3.58 -0.96 4.23
C GLY A 145 4.34 -1.50 3.02
N ASP A 146 3.98 -2.71 2.63
CA ASP A 146 4.53 -3.40 1.47
C ASP A 146 3.44 -4.32 0.86
N SER A 147 3.82 -5.20 -0.07
CA SER A 147 2.90 -6.13 -0.73
C SER A 147 2.13 -7.05 0.23
N SER A 148 2.61 -7.22 1.48
CA SER A 148 1.91 -8.03 2.49
C SER A 148 0.54 -7.47 2.88
N TYR A 149 0.26 -6.19 2.66
CA TYR A 149 -1.08 -5.60 2.87
C TYR A 149 -2.20 -6.38 2.13
N TRP A 150 -1.87 -6.96 0.98
CA TRP A 150 -2.80 -7.72 0.14
C TRP A 150 -2.87 -9.21 0.50
N ASP A 151 -1.95 -9.72 1.34
CA ASP A 151 -1.86 -11.11 1.74
C ASP A 151 -1.31 -11.25 3.17
N PHE A 152 -1.96 -10.58 4.13
CA PHE A 152 -1.36 -10.25 5.42
C PHE A 152 -1.35 -11.39 6.44
N ALA A 153 -2.47 -12.11 6.53
CA ALA A 153 -2.67 -13.25 7.41
C ALA A 153 -3.84 -14.10 6.90
N GLU A 154 -4.01 -15.30 7.43
CA GLU A 154 -5.21 -16.10 7.18
C GLU A 154 -6.46 -15.29 7.52
N GLY A 155 -7.43 -15.29 6.60
CA GLY A 155 -8.64 -14.50 6.73
C GLY A 155 -8.46 -13.00 6.48
N TYR A 156 -7.23 -12.47 6.36
CA TYR A 156 -6.89 -11.06 6.07
C TYR A 156 -6.12 -10.92 4.74
N SER A 157 -6.39 -11.82 3.80
CA SER A 157 -5.73 -11.88 2.49
C SER A 157 -6.73 -11.61 1.38
N TYR A 158 -6.54 -10.51 0.65
CA TYR A 158 -7.29 -10.23 -0.56
C TYR A 158 -6.88 -11.17 -1.69
N ALA A 159 -5.59 -11.56 -1.73
CA ALA A 159 -5.09 -12.53 -2.68
C ALA A 159 -5.83 -13.88 -2.55
N ASP A 160 -6.11 -14.32 -1.32
CA ASP A 160 -6.91 -15.52 -1.06
C ASP A 160 -8.36 -15.34 -1.55
N ALA A 161 -9.01 -14.23 -1.19
CA ALA A 161 -10.39 -13.96 -1.59
C ALA A 161 -10.56 -13.91 -3.13
N ALA A 162 -9.59 -13.29 -3.82
CA ALA A 162 -9.57 -13.24 -5.29
C ALA A 162 -9.35 -14.63 -5.90
N ALA A 163 -8.42 -15.41 -5.35
CA ALA A 163 -8.12 -16.77 -5.80
C ALA A 163 -9.29 -17.74 -5.62
N GLU A 164 -10.06 -17.62 -4.54
CA GLU A 164 -11.30 -18.40 -4.34
C GLU A 164 -12.33 -18.13 -5.44
N GLN A 165 -12.41 -16.89 -5.92
CA GLN A 165 -13.22 -16.48 -7.07
C GLN A 165 -12.55 -16.76 -8.43
N GLY A 166 -11.37 -17.35 -8.43
CA GLY A 166 -10.64 -17.77 -9.63
C GLY A 166 -9.69 -16.73 -10.21
N TYR A 167 -9.62 -15.51 -9.69
CA TYR A 167 -8.78 -14.45 -10.26
C TYR A 167 -7.30 -14.58 -9.88
N ALA A 168 -6.40 -14.16 -10.78
CA ALA A 168 -5.02 -13.87 -10.42
C ALA A 168 -4.90 -12.50 -9.74
N THR A 169 -3.90 -12.39 -8.87
CA THR A 169 -3.45 -11.11 -8.30
C THR A 169 -1.96 -10.95 -8.49
N PHE A 170 -1.52 -9.71 -8.71
CA PHE A 170 -0.11 -9.35 -8.74
C PHE A 170 0.11 -8.21 -7.76
N SER A 171 0.90 -8.44 -6.72
CA SER A 171 1.34 -7.39 -5.80
C SER A 171 2.85 -7.21 -5.89
N TYR A 172 3.34 -6.03 -5.49
CA TYR A 172 4.75 -5.71 -5.52
C TYR A 172 5.09 -4.77 -4.36
N ASP A 173 6.36 -4.75 -3.95
CA ASP A 173 6.84 -3.76 -3.00
C ASP A 173 7.29 -2.53 -3.79
N ARG A 174 6.67 -1.38 -3.53
CA ARG A 174 7.08 -0.10 -4.13
C ARG A 174 8.55 0.20 -3.83
N LEU A 175 9.20 1.00 -4.68
CA LEU A 175 10.60 1.38 -4.46
C LEU A 175 10.75 2.04 -3.09
N GLY A 176 11.76 1.66 -2.32
CA GLY A 176 11.96 2.14 -0.96
C GLY A 176 11.16 1.39 0.13
N SER A 177 10.34 0.40 -0.24
CA SER A 177 9.52 -0.38 0.71
C SER A 177 9.84 -1.88 0.65
N GLY A 178 9.48 -2.60 1.73
CA GLY A 178 9.55 -4.06 1.80
C GLY A 178 10.92 -4.64 1.40
N LYS A 179 10.92 -5.56 0.44
CA LYS A 179 12.09 -6.25 -0.11
C LYS A 179 12.62 -5.59 -1.40
N SER A 180 12.00 -4.52 -1.89
CA SER A 180 12.53 -3.75 -3.01
C SER A 180 13.74 -2.91 -2.59
N ASP A 181 14.48 -2.42 -3.60
CA ASP A 181 15.61 -1.53 -3.42
C ASP A 181 15.25 -0.29 -2.61
N LYS A 182 16.22 0.20 -1.83
CA LYS A 182 16.09 1.38 -0.95
C LYS A 182 17.15 2.42 -1.30
N PRO A 183 17.04 3.09 -2.48
CA PRO A 183 18.02 4.06 -2.94
C PRO A 183 17.87 5.40 -2.20
N ASP A 184 18.40 6.50 -2.75
CA ASP A 184 18.29 7.84 -2.15
C ASP A 184 16.82 8.21 -1.85
N PRO A 185 16.44 8.42 -0.58
CA PRO A 185 15.06 8.68 -0.17
C PRO A 185 14.59 10.11 -0.46
N VAL A 186 15.43 10.97 -1.03
CA VAL A 186 15.13 12.37 -1.33
C VAL A 186 15.05 12.56 -2.84
N GLN A 187 16.11 12.22 -3.58
CA GLN A 187 16.19 12.51 -5.00
C GLN A 187 15.67 11.37 -5.89
N VAL A 188 15.67 10.12 -5.41
CA VAL A 188 15.28 8.96 -6.21
C VAL A 188 13.87 8.50 -5.85
N VAL A 189 13.61 8.16 -4.58
CA VAL A 189 12.31 7.62 -4.17
C VAL A 189 11.28 8.76 -4.05
N GLN A 190 10.61 9.09 -5.17
CA GLN A 190 9.52 10.06 -5.20
C GLN A 190 8.27 9.48 -5.87
N ALA A 191 7.13 10.11 -5.63
CA ALA A 191 5.83 9.64 -6.09
C ALA A 191 5.73 9.47 -7.63
N PRO A 192 6.27 10.38 -8.48
CA PRO A 192 6.25 10.20 -9.93
C PRO A 192 6.99 8.94 -10.42
N LEU A 193 8.13 8.60 -9.80
CA LEU A 193 8.89 7.39 -10.18
C LEU A 193 8.12 6.10 -9.88
N GLN A 194 7.35 6.08 -8.77
CA GLN A 194 6.49 4.94 -8.42
C GLN A 194 5.45 4.65 -9.52
N VAL A 195 4.92 5.71 -10.16
CA VAL A 195 3.95 5.59 -11.26
C VAL A 195 4.59 4.97 -12.51
N GLU A 196 5.82 5.36 -12.84
CA GLU A 196 6.53 4.75 -13.98
C GLU A 196 6.89 3.29 -13.72
N ILE A 197 7.28 2.96 -12.49
CA ILE A 197 7.55 1.56 -12.11
C ILE A 197 6.27 0.73 -12.25
N ALA A 198 5.13 1.24 -11.77
CA ALA A 198 3.86 0.55 -11.89
C ALA A 198 3.47 0.28 -13.36
N HIS A 199 3.56 1.30 -14.22
CA HIS A 199 3.33 1.19 -15.67
C HIS A 199 4.18 0.09 -16.31
N LEU A 200 5.48 0.07 -16.02
CA LEU A 200 6.40 -0.93 -16.56
C LEU A 200 6.07 -2.35 -16.09
N LEU A 201 5.65 -2.52 -14.83
CA LEU A 201 5.22 -3.82 -14.32
C LEU A 201 3.92 -4.30 -14.99
N VAL A 202 2.96 -3.41 -15.26
CA VAL A 202 1.76 -3.74 -16.04
C VAL A 202 2.14 -4.20 -17.44
N GLY A 203 3.07 -3.52 -18.10
CA GLY A 203 3.61 -3.95 -19.40
C GLY A 203 4.19 -5.36 -19.36
N MET A 204 5.03 -5.66 -18.36
CA MET A 204 5.61 -7.00 -18.17
C MET A 204 4.55 -8.10 -17.96
N LEU A 205 3.45 -7.80 -17.26
CA LEU A 205 2.32 -8.73 -17.08
C LEU A 205 1.56 -8.98 -18.38
N ARG A 206 1.35 -7.92 -19.18
CA ARG A 206 0.66 -8.03 -20.47
C ARG A 206 1.47 -8.83 -21.48
N ASP A 207 2.79 -8.68 -21.45
CA ASP A 207 3.73 -9.37 -22.35
C ASP A 207 3.99 -10.84 -21.99
N GLY A 208 3.51 -11.30 -20.82
CA GLY A 208 3.76 -12.66 -20.34
C GLY A 208 5.17 -12.89 -19.78
N ASN A 209 5.89 -11.81 -19.47
CA ASN A 209 7.26 -11.86 -18.98
C ASN A 209 7.38 -12.29 -17.51
N ILE A 210 6.25 -12.46 -16.81
CA ILE A 210 6.19 -12.87 -15.39
C ILE A 210 5.33 -14.13 -15.30
N GLY A 211 5.90 -15.19 -14.74
CA GLY A 211 5.22 -16.47 -14.54
C GLY A 211 4.83 -17.20 -15.82
N ASN A 212 5.32 -16.78 -17.01
CA ASN A 212 4.89 -17.30 -18.32
C ASN A 212 3.37 -17.15 -18.55
N MET A 213 2.77 -16.09 -18.00
CA MET A 213 1.34 -15.81 -18.08
C MET A 213 1.12 -14.41 -18.65
N ALA A 214 0.50 -14.32 -19.82
CA ALA A 214 0.13 -13.05 -20.45
C ALA A 214 -1.30 -12.68 -20.08
N PHE A 215 -1.47 -11.49 -19.48
CA PHE A 215 -2.78 -11.00 -19.05
C PHE A 215 -3.34 -9.98 -20.06
N THR A 216 -4.46 -10.34 -20.68
CA THR A 216 -5.16 -9.45 -21.61
C THR A 216 -6.01 -8.40 -20.89
N LYS A 217 -6.42 -8.70 -19.65
CA LYS A 217 -7.18 -7.81 -18.79
C LYS A 217 -6.41 -7.50 -17.51
N VAL A 218 -6.28 -6.22 -17.18
CA VAL A 218 -5.61 -5.79 -15.94
C VAL A 218 -6.55 -4.86 -15.17
N VAL A 219 -6.84 -5.18 -13.92
CA VAL A 219 -7.57 -4.30 -13.00
C VAL A 219 -6.56 -3.59 -12.11
N GLY A 220 -6.47 -2.27 -12.18
CA GLY A 220 -5.62 -1.48 -11.28
C GLY A 220 -6.30 -1.36 -9.92
N VAL A 221 -5.70 -1.93 -8.88
CA VAL A 221 -6.23 -1.90 -7.51
C VAL A 221 -5.24 -1.22 -6.59
N GLY A 222 -5.65 -0.13 -5.95
CA GLY A 222 -4.79 0.63 -5.05
C GLY A 222 -5.34 0.71 -3.64
N HIS A 223 -4.44 0.92 -2.68
CA HIS A 223 -4.79 1.35 -1.33
C HIS A 223 -4.02 2.61 -0.92
N SER A 224 -4.69 3.64 -0.41
CA SER A 224 -4.06 4.87 0.11
C SER A 224 -3.12 5.50 -0.93
N LEU A 225 -1.84 5.70 -0.60
CA LEU A 225 -0.79 6.11 -1.55
C LEU A 225 -0.77 5.26 -2.83
N GLY A 226 -1.03 3.96 -2.71
CA GLY A 226 -1.16 3.07 -3.86
C GLY A 226 -2.36 3.41 -4.75
N SER A 227 -3.48 3.86 -4.18
CA SER A 227 -4.61 4.40 -4.95
C SER A 227 -4.23 5.66 -5.71
N ALA A 228 -3.39 6.53 -5.12
CA ALA A 228 -2.88 7.71 -5.83
C ALA A 228 -1.93 7.31 -6.98
N VAL A 229 -1.10 6.28 -6.80
CA VAL A 229 -0.24 5.74 -7.88
C VAL A 229 -1.11 5.17 -9.00
N THR A 230 -2.04 4.26 -8.68
CA THR A 230 -2.98 3.66 -9.65
C THR A 230 -3.82 4.72 -10.37
N GLN A 231 -4.26 5.76 -9.66
CA GLN A 231 -4.97 6.88 -10.25
C GLN A 231 -4.09 7.64 -11.26
N SER A 232 -2.89 8.04 -10.86
CA SER A 232 -1.96 8.78 -11.71
C SER A 232 -1.57 7.96 -12.95
N GLU A 233 -1.35 6.66 -12.78
CA GLU A 233 -1.11 5.73 -13.88
C GLU A 233 -2.31 5.69 -14.83
N SER A 234 -3.54 5.52 -14.32
CA SER A 234 -4.75 5.55 -15.16
C SER A 234 -4.96 6.89 -15.89
N ALA A 235 -4.44 8.00 -15.35
CA ALA A 235 -4.49 9.32 -15.99
C ALA A 235 -3.47 9.45 -17.13
N ARG A 236 -2.28 8.86 -16.96
CA ARG A 236 -1.14 8.99 -17.89
C ARG A 236 -1.12 7.90 -18.95
N TYR A 237 -1.50 6.70 -18.56
CA TYR A 237 -1.49 5.46 -19.33
C TYR A 237 -2.87 4.77 -19.22
N PRO A 238 -3.95 5.38 -19.74
CA PRO A 238 -5.31 4.87 -19.56
C PRO A 238 -5.54 3.47 -20.13
N ASP A 239 -4.65 2.97 -21.00
CA ASP A 239 -4.71 1.64 -21.58
C ASP A 239 -4.09 0.54 -20.72
N ASP A 240 -3.36 0.90 -19.66
CA ASP A 240 -2.79 -0.06 -18.72
C ASP A 240 -3.89 -0.86 -18.02
N PHE A 241 -5.02 -0.21 -17.70
CA PHE A 241 -6.12 -0.82 -16.95
C PHE A 241 -7.41 -0.95 -17.75
N ASP A 242 -8.11 -2.05 -17.52
CA ASP A 242 -9.45 -2.34 -18.03
C ASP A 242 -10.55 -1.89 -17.06
N ALA A 243 -10.22 -1.79 -15.77
CA ALA A 243 -11.03 -1.19 -14.72
C ALA A 243 -10.11 -0.74 -13.56
N VAL A 244 -10.58 0.17 -12.70
CA VAL A 244 -9.83 0.66 -11.54
C VAL A 244 -10.63 0.48 -10.25
N VAL A 245 -9.95 0.06 -9.19
CA VAL A 245 -10.48 -0.02 -7.81
C VAL A 245 -9.56 0.79 -6.90
N LEU A 246 -10.06 1.91 -6.37
CA LEU A 246 -9.32 2.74 -5.42
C LEU A 246 -9.88 2.54 -4.02
N THR A 247 -9.04 2.13 -3.08
CA THR A 247 -9.44 1.96 -1.67
C THR A 247 -8.75 2.99 -0.79
N GLY A 248 -9.47 3.56 0.17
CA GLY A 248 -8.93 4.65 1.00
C GLY A 248 -8.35 5.74 0.12
N HIS A 249 -9.20 6.45 -0.63
CA HIS A 249 -8.78 7.50 -1.56
C HIS A 249 -9.82 8.61 -1.68
N SER A 250 -9.37 9.86 -1.72
CA SER A 250 -10.25 11.01 -1.86
C SER A 250 -9.58 12.25 -2.45
N GLY A 251 -10.41 13.14 -3.02
CA GLY A 251 -10.04 14.51 -3.35
C GLY A 251 -10.04 15.44 -2.12
N HIS A 252 -10.69 15.05 -1.02
CA HIS A 252 -10.68 15.79 0.23
C HIS A 252 -9.36 15.55 0.99
N ARG A 253 -8.69 16.63 1.41
CA ARG A 253 -7.36 16.56 2.06
C ARG A 253 -7.34 17.13 3.48
N GLY A 254 -8.50 17.52 4.03
CA GLY A 254 -8.59 18.16 5.35
C GLY A 254 -8.00 17.32 6.49
N GLY A 255 -8.05 15.99 6.37
CA GLY A 255 -7.51 15.08 7.39
C GLY A 255 -6.04 14.73 7.26
N ALA A 256 -5.41 14.97 6.10
CA ALA A 256 -4.07 14.47 5.80
C ALA A 256 -3.01 15.00 6.78
N GLY A 257 -3.09 16.28 7.15
CA GLY A 257 -2.19 16.88 8.14
C GLY A 257 -2.34 16.24 9.52
N ILE A 258 -3.58 16.09 10.01
CA ILE A 258 -3.86 15.47 11.31
C ILE A 258 -3.38 14.02 11.34
N ALA A 259 -3.72 13.24 10.32
CA ALA A 259 -3.34 11.84 10.22
C ALA A 259 -1.82 11.65 10.10
N LEU A 260 -1.12 12.49 9.32
CA LEU A 260 0.34 12.44 9.24
C LEU A 260 0.99 12.87 10.56
N SER A 261 0.50 13.92 11.22
CA SER A 261 1.00 14.33 12.54
C SER A 261 0.80 13.25 13.62
N SER A 262 -0.33 12.54 13.61
CA SER A 262 -0.61 11.50 14.61
C SER A 262 0.31 10.29 14.51
N THR A 263 1.00 10.10 13.38
CA THR A 263 1.98 9.01 13.23
C THR A 263 3.27 9.21 14.04
N ALA A 264 3.53 10.42 14.55
CA ALA A 264 4.72 10.77 15.34
C ALA A 264 6.01 10.17 14.76
N ARG A 265 6.29 10.50 13.48
CA ARG A 265 7.32 9.83 12.68
C ARG A 265 8.70 9.80 13.36
N GLN A 266 9.41 8.73 13.10
CA GLN A 266 10.78 8.50 13.57
C GLN A 266 11.68 8.10 12.40
N ILE A 267 12.95 8.51 12.40
CA ILE A 267 13.95 8.05 11.44
C ILE A 267 14.10 6.52 11.55
N ALA A 268 14.01 5.82 10.43
CA ALA A 268 13.92 4.36 10.42
C ALA A 268 15.16 3.68 11.04
N ASN A 269 16.36 4.20 10.77
CA ASN A 269 17.61 3.64 11.29
C ASN A 269 17.81 3.83 12.80
N THR A 270 17.00 4.66 13.46
CA THR A 270 17.03 4.83 14.92
C THR A 270 15.98 3.98 15.63
N MET A 271 15.18 3.19 14.89
CA MET A 271 14.15 2.32 15.47
C MET A 271 14.78 1.06 16.08
N GLU A 272 14.54 0.87 17.38
CA GLU A 272 15.00 -0.34 18.07
C GLU A 272 14.24 -1.58 17.58
N GLY A 273 14.94 -2.73 17.55
CA GLY A 273 14.33 -4.00 17.13
C GLY A 273 14.11 -4.15 15.62
N ARG A 274 14.59 -3.22 14.80
CA ARG A 274 14.47 -3.23 13.33
C ARG A 274 15.86 -3.25 12.66
N PRO A 275 16.64 -4.34 12.81
CA PRO A 275 18.01 -4.42 12.29
C PRO A 275 18.10 -4.23 10.77
N GLU A 276 17.04 -4.58 10.03
CA GLU A 276 16.96 -4.40 8.58
C GLU A 276 16.91 -2.93 8.13
N TRP A 277 16.72 -1.98 9.06
CA TRP A 277 16.69 -0.55 8.78
C TRP A 277 17.95 0.19 9.22
N LYS A 278 18.87 -0.48 9.91
CA LYS A 278 20.04 0.13 10.56
C LYS A 278 20.91 0.95 9.59
N ASP A 279 21.01 0.51 8.35
CA ASP A 279 21.86 1.15 7.34
C ASP A 279 21.08 2.07 6.39
N LEU A 280 19.78 2.31 6.65
CA LEU A 280 19.00 3.23 5.83
C LEU A 280 19.43 4.69 6.07
N PRO A 281 19.51 5.52 5.02
CA PRO A 281 19.70 6.96 5.18
C PRO A 281 18.57 7.61 5.97
N ASN A 282 18.85 8.71 6.66
CA ASN A 282 17.89 9.40 7.54
C ASN A 282 16.60 9.89 6.85
N GLY A 283 16.58 10.01 5.52
CA GLY A 283 15.38 10.35 4.77
C GLY A 283 14.34 9.24 4.69
N TYR A 284 14.68 8.02 5.14
CA TYR A 284 13.72 6.97 5.45
C TYR A 284 13.20 7.16 6.87
N PHE A 285 11.89 7.30 6.99
CA PHE A 285 11.22 7.37 8.29
C PHE A 285 10.07 6.39 8.36
N THR A 286 9.65 6.13 9.59
CA THR A 286 8.66 5.15 9.97
C THR A 286 7.73 5.71 11.05
N LEU A 287 6.80 4.90 11.57
CA LEU A 287 5.93 5.29 12.67
C LEU A 287 6.71 5.46 13.98
N GLY A 288 6.19 6.27 14.90
CA GLY A 288 6.72 6.31 16.27
C GLY A 288 6.54 4.96 16.98
N PRO A 289 7.29 4.71 18.07
CA PRO A 289 7.37 3.38 18.69
C PRO A 289 6.15 3.03 19.55
N ALA A 290 5.17 3.93 19.67
CA ALA A 290 3.93 3.70 20.40
C ALA A 290 2.84 3.16 19.45
N PRO A 291 2.13 2.06 19.78
CA PRO A 291 1.06 1.50 18.93
C PRO A 291 -0.03 2.50 18.57
N GLN A 292 -0.29 3.49 19.44
CA GLN A 292 -1.27 4.55 19.22
C GLN A 292 -0.97 5.37 17.96
N THR A 293 0.28 5.44 17.52
CA THR A 293 0.66 6.13 16.27
C THR A 293 0.07 5.48 15.02
N LEU A 294 -0.01 4.14 15.01
CA LEU A 294 -0.73 3.37 13.99
C LEU A 294 -2.23 3.49 14.22
N GLN A 295 -2.70 3.24 15.44
CA GLN A 295 -4.13 3.17 15.71
C GLN A 295 -4.84 4.49 15.36
N PHE A 296 -4.30 5.63 15.82
CA PHE A 296 -4.91 6.95 15.63
C PHE A 296 -5.12 7.23 14.13
N ALA A 297 -4.09 7.02 13.31
CA ALA A 297 -4.12 7.38 11.90
C ALA A 297 -4.92 6.39 11.04
N PHE A 298 -4.99 5.12 11.44
CA PHE A 298 -5.32 4.04 10.50
C PHE A 298 -6.49 3.13 10.93
N PHE A 299 -6.83 3.06 12.21
CA PHE A 299 -7.75 2.07 12.76
C PHE A 299 -8.93 2.68 13.53
N PHE A 300 -10.08 1.99 13.51
CA PHE A 300 -11.28 2.38 14.24
C PHE A 300 -11.70 1.32 15.27
N TYR A 301 -11.68 1.69 16.56
CA TYR A 301 -12.06 0.80 17.65
C TYR A 301 -13.59 0.75 17.84
N PRO A 302 -14.21 -0.41 18.20
CA PRO A 302 -13.63 -1.73 18.46
C PRO A 302 -13.55 -2.65 17.22
N HIS A 303 -13.49 -2.10 16.00
CA HIS A 303 -13.78 -2.83 14.77
C HIS A 303 -12.53 -3.42 14.09
N PHE A 304 -11.52 -3.80 14.87
CA PHE A 304 -10.36 -4.55 14.42
C PHE A 304 -9.95 -5.59 15.46
N ASP A 305 -9.29 -6.65 15.00
CA ASP A 305 -8.71 -7.66 15.88
C ASP A 305 -7.40 -7.12 16.49
N PRO A 306 -7.27 -7.04 17.83
CA PRO A 306 -6.05 -6.57 18.48
C PRO A 306 -4.78 -7.35 18.10
N GLU A 307 -4.87 -8.65 17.82
CA GLU A 307 -3.70 -9.45 17.43
C GLU A 307 -3.21 -9.08 16.03
N ILE A 308 -4.15 -8.84 15.10
CA ILE A 308 -3.86 -8.37 13.74
C ILE A 308 -3.28 -6.97 13.77
N PHE A 309 -3.88 -6.07 14.55
CA PHE A 309 -3.35 -4.73 14.77
C PHE A 309 -1.92 -4.76 15.33
N LEU A 310 -1.66 -5.58 16.36
CA LEU A 310 -0.32 -5.72 16.93
C LEU A 310 0.67 -6.37 15.97
N LYS A 311 0.21 -7.28 15.10
CA LYS A 311 1.03 -7.82 14.02
C LYS A 311 1.41 -6.72 13.05
N GLU A 312 0.46 -5.91 12.58
CA GLU A 312 0.75 -4.82 11.64
C GLU A 312 1.68 -3.78 12.28
N PHE A 313 1.45 -3.46 13.55
CA PHE A 313 2.35 -2.59 14.30
C PHE A 313 3.77 -3.16 14.45
N LYS A 314 3.98 -4.47 14.38
CA LYS A 314 5.34 -5.06 14.41
C LYS A 314 5.97 -5.16 13.02
N THR A 315 5.16 -5.15 11.97
CA THR A 315 5.60 -5.38 10.58
C THR A 315 5.47 -4.15 9.69
N TYR A 316 5.13 -2.98 10.23
CA TYR A 316 5.06 -1.75 9.43
C TYR A 316 6.42 -1.46 8.76
N GLY A 317 6.32 -0.79 7.62
CA GLY A 317 7.41 -0.43 6.74
C GLY A 317 7.94 0.98 6.96
N THR A 318 8.63 1.48 5.95
CA THR A 318 9.14 2.84 5.89
C THR A 318 8.42 3.64 4.80
N SER A 319 8.58 4.94 4.85
CA SER A 319 8.28 5.87 3.76
C SER A 319 9.43 6.88 3.65
N THR A 320 9.46 7.61 2.55
CA THR A 320 10.54 8.56 2.27
C THR A 320 10.09 10.02 2.26
N ILE A 321 11.07 10.91 2.47
CA ILE A 321 10.86 12.36 2.31
C ILE A 321 10.48 12.70 0.88
N GLY A 322 11.13 12.06 -0.11
CA GLY A 322 10.87 12.26 -1.52
C GLY A 322 9.42 11.97 -1.87
N GLU A 323 8.89 10.82 -1.45
CA GLU A 323 7.47 10.49 -1.60
C GLU A 323 6.57 11.51 -0.91
N THR A 324 6.91 11.94 0.31
CA THR A 324 6.05 12.84 1.09
C THR A 324 5.94 14.22 0.45
N LEU A 325 7.06 14.78 0.01
CA LEU A 325 7.10 16.11 -0.62
C LEU A 325 6.52 16.13 -2.03
N THR A 326 6.50 14.99 -2.72
CA THR A 326 5.97 14.89 -4.09
C THR A 326 4.59 14.25 -4.18
N LEU A 327 4.05 13.74 -3.07
CA LEU A 327 2.76 13.04 -3.03
C LEU A 327 1.65 13.81 -3.74
N GLY A 328 1.61 15.13 -3.54
CA GLY A 328 0.58 15.98 -4.13
C GLY A 328 0.51 15.91 -5.67
N SER A 329 1.62 15.60 -6.35
CA SER A 329 1.71 15.60 -7.82
C SER A 329 1.07 14.39 -8.49
N ILE A 330 0.72 13.34 -7.74
CA ILE A 330 0.10 12.11 -8.27
C ILE A 330 -1.40 12.01 -7.97
N TYR A 331 -1.98 12.98 -7.25
CA TYR A 331 -3.44 13.09 -7.08
C TYR A 331 -4.05 13.85 -8.26
N THR A 332 -3.99 13.24 -9.45
CA THR A 332 -4.32 13.90 -10.72
C THR A 332 -5.59 13.30 -11.32
N PRO A 333 -6.63 14.09 -11.62
CA PRO A 333 -7.81 13.59 -12.31
C PRO A 333 -7.45 12.86 -13.62
N ALA A 334 -8.19 11.81 -13.94
CA ALA A 334 -8.03 10.96 -15.10
C ALA A 334 -9.21 11.10 -16.08
N PRO A 335 -9.48 12.29 -16.66
CA PRO A 335 -10.61 12.48 -17.57
C PRO A 335 -10.49 11.66 -18.87
N GLY A 336 -9.28 11.20 -19.20
CA GLY A 336 -9.02 10.28 -20.33
C GLY A 336 -9.40 8.82 -20.04
N PHE A 337 -9.52 8.45 -18.75
CA PHE A 337 -9.91 7.10 -18.35
C PHE A 337 -11.44 6.96 -18.39
N LYS A 338 -11.93 6.31 -19.45
CA LYS A 338 -13.38 6.14 -19.73
C LYS A 338 -13.86 4.70 -19.49
N LYS A 339 -13.18 3.98 -18.60
CA LYS A 339 -13.46 2.59 -18.24
C LYS A 339 -14.01 2.53 -16.80
N PRO A 340 -14.61 1.42 -16.36
CA PRO A 340 -15.27 1.34 -15.06
C PRO A 340 -14.35 1.63 -13.86
N VAL A 341 -14.89 2.32 -12.85
CA VAL A 341 -14.16 2.67 -11.62
C VAL A 341 -14.99 2.36 -10.37
N LEU A 342 -14.36 1.72 -9.39
CA LEU A 342 -14.85 1.64 -8.01
C LEU A 342 -13.96 2.51 -7.11
N VAL A 343 -14.56 3.40 -6.32
CA VAL A 343 -13.91 4.01 -5.15
C VAL A 343 -14.55 3.44 -3.89
N LEU A 344 -13.75 2.91 -2.96
CA LEU A 344 -14.21 2.28 -1.73
C LEU A 344 -13.46 2.85 -0.52
N ASN A 345 -14.18 3.47 0.42
CA ASN A 345 -13.56 4.02 1.63
C ASN A 345 -14.23 3.49 2.91
N GLY A 346 -13.46 3.53 3.99
CA GLY A 346 -14.00 3.43 5.34
C GLY A 346 -14.68 4.72 5.76
N GLN A 347 -15.82 4.61 6.43
CA GLN A 347 -16.58 5.77 6.91
C GLN A 347 -15.79 6.59 7.96
N GLN A 348 -14.87 5.94 8.70
CA GLN A 348 -14.06 6.54 9.76
C GLN A 348 -12.62 6.83 9.31
N ASP A 349 -12.38 7.05 8.01
CA ASP A 349 -11.06 7.35 7.49
C ASP A 349 -10.53 8.72 8.00
N LEU A 350 -9.44 8.70 8.77
CA LEU A 350 -8.88 9.94 9.30
C LEU A 350 -8.15 10.78 8.23
N PHE A 351 -7.46 10.14 7.28
CA PHE A 351 -6.68 10.85 6.26
C PHE A 351 -7.58 11.69 5.36
N TYR A 352 -8.71 11.14 4.93
CA TYR A 352 -9.53 11.76 3.90
C TYR A 352 -10.76 12.49 4.41
N CYS A 353 -11.27 12.16 5.60
CA CYS A 353 -12.48 12.77 6.11
C CYS A 353 -12.47 13.03 7.61
N GLN A 354 -11.29 13.03 8.23
CA GLN A 354 -11.12 13.27 9.67
C GLN A 354 -12.00 12.35 10.55
N GLY A 355 -12.30 11.14 10.07
CA GLY A 355 -13.10 10.16 10.81
C GLY A 355 -14.61 10.22 10.57
N ASP A 356 -15.11 11.10 9.68
CA ASP A 356 -16.52 11.12 9.29
C ASP A 356 -16.71 11.46 7.80
N CYS A 357 -16.67 10.43 6.96
CA CYS A 357 -16.74 10.53 5.50
C CYS A 357 -18.13 10.85 4.95
N LEU A 358 -19.15 10.97 5.82
CA LEU A 358 -20.53 11.27 5.42
C LEU A 358 -21.01 12.62 5.98
N ARG A 359 -20.24 13.29 6.85
CA ARG A 359 -20.64 14.54 7.54
C ARG A 359 -21.11 15.65 6.59
N ASP A 360 -20.31 15.92 5.57
CA ASP A 360 -20.53 17.00 4.59
C ASP A 360 -20.82 16.42 3.19
N GLY A 361 -21.60 15.34 3.16
CA GLY A 361 -21.83 14.52 1.97
C GLY A 361 -20.81 13.39 1.84
N ASP A 362 -21.05 12.49 0.89
CA ASP A 362 -20.22 11.30 0.71
C ASP A 362 -18.91 11.64 0.00
N VAL A 363 -17.83 11.68 0.78
CA VAL A 363 -16.46 11.95 0.32
C VAL A 363 -16.01 10.96 -0.76
N THR A 364 -16.51 9.72 -0.73
CA THR A 364 -16.19 8.67 -1.70
C THR A 364 -16.85 8.94 -3.05
N ALA A 365 -18.12 9.35 -3.04
CA ALA A 365 -18.84 9.75 -4.26
C ALA A 365 -18.20 10.99 -4.90
N GLN A 366 -17.78 11.96 -4.08
CA GLN A 366 -17.05 13.14 -4.55
C GLN A 366 -15.70 12.76 -5.18
N ALA A 367 -14.96 11.82 -4.58
CA ALA A 367 -13.69 11.34 -5.13
C ALA A 367 -13.86 10.75 -6.53
N LEU A 368 -14.87 9.90 -6.73
CA LEU A 368 -15.18 9.33 -8.05
C LEU A 368 -15.49 10.44 -9.07
N ALA A 369 -16.33 11.40 -8.71
CA ALA A 369 -16.70 12.50 -9.61
C ALA A 369 -15.53 13.43 -9.97
N VAL A 370 -14.68 13.75 -8.99
CA VAL A 370 -13.53 14.65 -9.17
C VAL A 370 -12.43 13.99 -10.01
N PHE A 371 -12.13 12.73 -9.73
CA PHE A 371 -11.00 12.06 -10.35
C PHE A 371 -11.34 11.33 -11.64
N TYR A 372 -12.58 10.86 -11.81
CA TYR A 372 -13.01 10.12 -13.00
C TYR A 372 -14.30 10.70 -13.59
N PRO A 373 -14.30 11.98 -14.01
CA PRO A 373 -15.50 12.67 -14.46
C PRO A 373 -16.15 12.05 -15.71
N ASN A 374 -15.41 11.23 -16.46
CA ASN A 374 -15.86 10.59 -17.70
C ASN A 374 -15.96 9.05 -17.60
N ALA A 375 -15.87 8.48 -16.39
CA ALA A 375 -16.10 7.05 -16.22
C ALA A 375 -17.59 6.71 -16.43
N PRO A 376 -17.92 5.53 -17.00
CA PRO A 376 -19.29 5.13 -17.28
C PRO A 376 -20.11 5.00 -15.98
N SER A 377 -21.14 5.83 -15.83
CA SER A 377 -21.91 5.94 -14.58
C SER A 377 -22.72 4.68 -14.25
N ASP A 378 -23.07 3.89 -15.26
CA ASP A 378 -23.79 2.62 -15.13
C ASP A 378 -22.89 1.45 -14.69
N GLN A 379 -21.57 1.63 -14.78
CA GLN A 379 -20.57 0.62 -14.44
C GLN A 379 -19.62 1.07 -13.32
N SER A 380 -19.64 2.35 -12.95
CA SER A 380 -18.79 2.93 -11.90
C SER A 380 -19.58 3.17 -10.62
N GLN A 381 -18.91 3.03 -9.47
CA GLN A 381 -19.56 3.13 -8.18
C GLN A 381 -18.65 3.72 -7.11
N ALA A 382 -19.26 4.40 -6.14
CA ALA A 382 -18.63 4.82 -4.91
C ALA A 382 -19.27 4.06 -3.74
N VAL A 383 -18.46 3.52 -2.84
CA VAL A 383 -18.92 2.71 -1.71
C VAL A 383 -18.22 3.17 -0.43
N THR A 384 -19.01 3.68 0.50
CA THR A 384 -18.53 3.99 1.85
C THR A 384 -19.03 2.90 2.81
N LEU A 385 -18.11 2.20 3.47
CA LEU A 385 -18.44 1.12 4.40
C LEU A 385 -18.31 1.60 5.86
N PRO A 386 -19.27 1.26 6.73
CA PRO A 386 -19.21 1.63 8.13
C PRO A 386 -18.14 0.83 8.88
N ASP A 387 -17.86 1.25 10.11
CA ASP A 387 -17.06 0.49 11.08
C ASP A 387 -15.62 0.18 10.62
N MET A 388 -15.06 1.06 9.79
CA MET A 388 -13.68 0.92 9.33
C MET A 388 -13.05 2.29 9.05
N ALA A 389 -11.77 2.40 9.44
CA ALA A 389 -10.93 3.55 9.11
C ALA A 389 -10.09 3.27 7.85
N HIS A 390 -8.89 3.85 7.79
CA HIS A 390 -8.05 3.86 6.60
C HIS A 390 -7.53 2.46 6.23
N GLN A 391 -7.06 1.63 7.18
CA GLN A 391 -6.54 0.29 6.90
C GLN A 391 -7.66 -0.73 6.67
N ILE A 392 -8.38 -0.60 5.56
CA ILE A 392 -9.61 -1.34 5.24
C ILE A 392 -9.43 -2.85 5.39
N ASN A 393 -8.35 -3.42 4.83
CA ASN A 393 -8.12 -4.86 4.88
C ASN A 393 -7.91 -5.41 6.29
N MET A 394 -7.60 -4.54 7.27
CA MET A 394 -7.22 -4.92 8.64
C MET A 394 -8.36 -4.74 9.65
N HIS A 395 -9.54 -4.32 9.19
CA HIS A 395 -10.75 -4.23 10.01
C HIS A 395 -11.57 -5.52 9.97
N LEU A 396 -12.47 -5.70 10.95
CA LEU A 396 -13.37 -6.85 11.01
C LEU A 396 -14.32 -6.91 9.80
N GLY A 397 -14.70 -5.74 9.25
CA GLY A 397 -15.55 -5.61 8.05
C GLY A 397 -14.86 -5.90 6.72
N ARG A 398 -13.56 -6.25 6.70
CA ARG A 398 -12.78 -6.45 5.46
C ARG A 398 -13.40 -7.41 4.43
N LEU A 399 -14.09 -8.46 4.87
CA LEU A 399 -14.71 -9.43 3.95
C LEU A 399 -15.80 -8.77 3.10
N GLN A 400 -16.55 -7.81 3.68
CA GLN A 400 -17.50 -7.00 2.93
C GLN A 400 -16.77 -6.12 1.90
N ALA A 401 -15.62 -5.54 2.25
CA ALA A 401 -14.82 -4.76 1.31
C ALA A 401 -14.33 -5.65 0.14
N PHE A 402 -13.80 -6.84 0.45
CA PHE A 402 -13.33 -7.80 -0.56
C PHE A 402 -14.45 -8.23 -1.50
N GLU A 403 -15.63 -8.55 -0.96
CA GLU A 403 -16.83 -8.88 -1.73
C GLU A 403 -17.18 -7.73 -2.68
N LYS A 404 -17.24 -6.48 -2.20
CA LYS A 404 -17.56 -5.31 -3.06
C LYS A 404 -16.55 -5.10 -4.18
N MET A 405 -15.27 -5.33 -3.93
CA MET A 405 -14.23 -5.23 -4.95
C MET A 405 -14.36 -6.35 -6.00
N LEU A 406 -14.57 -7.60 -5.57
CA LEU A 406 -14.69 -8.75 -6.49
C LEU A 406 -16.01 -8.74 -7.28
N ASP A 407 -17.11 -8.34 -6.64
CA ASP A 407 -18.41 -8.13 -7.29
C ASP A 407 -18.32 -7.04 -8.35
N PHE A 408 -17.56 -5.98 -8.10
CA PHE A 408 -17.31 -4.95 -9.10
C PHE A 408 -16.60 -5.53 -10.33
N VAL A 409 -15.47 -6.20 -10.13
CA VAL A 409 -14.68 -6.80 -11.24
C VAL A 409 -15.54 -7.76 -12.06
N SER A 410 -16.31 -8.63 -11.39
CA SER A 410 -17.22 -9.56 -12.05
C SER A 410 -18.35 -8.85 -12.82
N ARG A 411 -18.99 -7.85 -12.23
CA ARG A 411 -20.11 -7.11 -12.85
C ARG A 411 -19.70 -6.32 -14.08
N VAL A 412 -18.47 -5.82 -14.14
CA VAL A 412 -17.95 -5.11 -15.32
C VAL A 412 -17.44 -6.07 -16.42
N GLY A 413 -17.69 -7.37 -16.26
CA GLY A 413 -17.46 -8.39 -17.28
C GLY A 413 -16.02 -8.88 -17.40
N ILE A 414 -15.16 -8.53 -16.45
CA ILE A 414 -13.78 -9.05 -16.39
C ILE A 414 -13.86 -10.43 -15.74
N LYS A 415 -13.58 -11.47 -16.54
CA LYS A 415 -13.56 -12.87 -16.09
C LYS A 415 -12.13 -13.28 -15.72
N PRO A 416 -11.96 -14.24 -14.79
CA PRO A 416 -10.67 -14.83 -14.44
C PRO A 416 -9.75 -15.11 -15.63
#